data_AF-X0UP43-F1
#
_entry.id   AF-X0UP43-F1
#
_cell.length_a   1.000
_cell.length_b   1.000
_cell.length_c   1.000
_cell.angle_alpha   90.00
_cell.angle_beta   90.00
_cell.angle_gamma   90.00
#
_symmetry.space_group_name_H-M   'P 1'
#
loop_
_entity.id
_entity.type
_entity.pdbx_description
1 polymer ?
#
loop_
_entity_poly.entity_id
_entity_poly.type
_entity_poly.pdbx_seq_one_letter_code
_entity_poly.pdbx_strand_id
1 'polypeptide(L)'
;MIYIYISIIISLIALIFAGIIAYGIKRHKIKDEKAKEISRAIHKGAMAFLHKEYKVLIIFVIVVGAILYFLVGNSIAWAFLCGAVFSALAGNIGMRVATSSNARTAEAAKKSLRDGLRVAFNSGSVMGMIVVGLGLLGVSVLYLIFGDPQIMYG
;
A
#
# COMPACT_ATOMS: atom_id res chain seq x y z
N MET A 1 0.26 1.29 -27.14
CA MET A 1 1.60 1.66 -26.63
C MET A 1 1.63 2.99 -25.88
N ILE A 2 1.23 4.14 -26.47
CA ILE A 2 1.26 5.45 -25.80
C ILE A 2 0.55 5.47 -24.42
N TYR A 3 -0.63 4.86 -24.32
CA TYR A 3 -1.42 4.80 -23.08
C TYR A 3 -0.72 4.05 -21.94
N ILE A 4 0.15 3.09 -22.24
CA ILE A 4 0.86 2.30 -21.25
C ILE A 4 1.98 3.15 -20.62
N TYR A 5 2.73 3.87 -21.44
CA TYR A 5 3.75 4.80 -20.94
C TYR A 5 3.14 5.92 -20.09
N ILE A 6 1.98 6.45 -20.51
CA ILE A 6 1.23 7.42 -19.71
C ILE A 6 0.82 6.82 -18.35
N SER A 7 0.31 5.59 -18.35
CA SER A 7 -0.09 4.88 -17.13
C SER A 7 1.08 4.67 -16.16
N ILE A 8 2.26 4.30 -16.68
CA ILE A 8 3.48 4.17 -15.88
C ILE A 8 3.87 5.53 -15.28
N ILE A 9 3.89 6.60 -16.07
CA ILE A 9 4.24 7.94 -15.57
C ILE A 9 3.26 8.38 -14.46
N ILE A 10 1.96 8.22 -14.68
CA ILE A 10 0.94 8.57 -13.68
C ILE A 10 1.10 7.74 -12.40
N SER A 11 1.40 6.44 -12.53
CA SER A 11 1.64 5.56 -11.39
C SER A 11 2.82 6.03 -10.54
N LEU A 12 3.92 6.43 -11.17
CA LEU A 12 5.09 6.97 -10.49
C LEU A 12 4.77 8.30 -9.79
N ILE A 13 4.03 9.18 -10.45
CA ILE A 13 3.57 10.45 -9.86
C ILE A 13 2.71 10.17 -8.62
N ALA A 14 1.78 9.22 -8.68
CA ALA A 14 0.95 8.85 -7.53
C ALA A 14 1.79 8.33 -6.35
N LEU A 15 2.78 7.47 -6.60
CA LEU A 15 3.67 6.95 -5.56
C LEU A 15 4.55 8.05 -4.94
N ILE A 16 5.09 8.95 -5.75
CA ILE A 16 5.86 10.11 -5.27
C ILE A 16 4.97 11.01 -4.41
N PHE A 17 3.76 11.31 -4.89
CA PHE A 17 2.80 12.14 -4.16
C PHE A 17 2.41 11.51 -2.81
N ALA A 18 2.17 10.20 -2.79
CA ALA A 18 1.95 9.44 -1.56
C ALA A 18 3.14 9.60 -0.58
N GLY A 19 4.37 9.49 -1.08
CA GLY A 19 5.59 9.70 -0.29
C GLY A 19 5.68 11.11 0.30
N ILE A 20 5.36 12.14 -0.48
CA ILE A 20 5.35 13.55 -0.05
C ILE A 20 4.33 13.74 1.08
N ILE A 21 3.10 13.25 0.92
CA ILE A 21 2.07 13.37 1.96
C ILE A 21 2.47 12.60 3.22
N ALA A 22 2.95 11.36 3.08
CA ALA A 22 3.39 10.54 4.21
C ALA A 22 4.49 11.23 5.02
N TYR A 23 5.44 11.87 4.33
CA TYR A 23 6.51 12.64 4.96
C TYR A 23 5.97 13.92 5.63
N GLY A 24 5.00 14.60 5.01
CA GLY A 24 4.31 15.74 5.61
C GLY A 24 3.56 15.39 6.91
N ILE A 25 2.91 14.22 6.95
CA ILE A 25 2.26 13.71 8.18
C ILE A 25 3.31 13.52 9.28
N LYS A 26 4.43 12.87 8.97
CA LYS A 26 5.49 12.57 9.96
C LYS A 26 6.03 13.82 10.68
N ARG A 27 6.01 14.98 10.03
CA ARG A 27 6.43 16.28 10.59
C ARG A 27 5.52 16.81 11.71
N HIS A 28 4.29 16.30 11.83
CA HIS A 28 3.42 16.65 12.95
C HIS A 28 3.98 16.03 14.24
N LYS A 29 4.34 16.89 15.20
CA LYS A 29 4.86 16.50 16.52
C LYS A 29 3.70 16.08 17.42
N ILE A 30 3.91 15.01 18.18
CA ILE A 30 2.98 14.55 19.22
C ILE A 30 3.50 15.13 20.54
N LYS A 31 2.73 16.01 21.20
CA LYS A 31 3.13 16.61 22.48
C LYS A 31 2.65 15.78 23.68
N ASP A 32 1.51 15.12 23.53
CA ASP A 32 0.92 14.30 24.57
C ASP A 32 1.63 12.94 24.68
N GLU A 33 2.32 12.73 25.80
CA GLU A 33 3.06 11.48 26.05
C GLU A 33 2.13 10.26 26.19
N LYS A 34 0.91 10.41 26.73
CA LYS A 34 -0.06 9.30 26.79
C LYS A 34 -0.52 8.91 25.40
N ALA A 35 -0.84 9.89 24.54
CA ALA A 35 -1.24 9.62 23.15
C ALA A 35 -0.13 8.94 22.35
N LYS A 36 1.13 9.34 22.59
CA LYS A 36 2.33 8.75 21.98
C LYS A 36 2.55 7.31 22.43
N GLU A 37 2.34 7.00 23.71
CA GLU A 37 2.43 5.64 24.24
C GLU A 37 1.38 4.72 23.62
N ILE A 38 0.11 5.15 23.60
CA ILE A 38 -1.00 4.41 22.97
C ILE A 38 -0.70 4.18 21.48
N SER A 39 -0.26 5.20 20.74
CA SER A 39 0.10 5.08 19.33
C SER A 39 1.22 4.06 19.09
N ARG A 40 2.24 4.03 19.95
CA ARG A 40 3.31 3.01 19.88
C ARG A 40 2.78 1.61 20.13
N ALA A 41 1.89 1.42 21.11
CA ALA A 41 1.26 0.13 21.38
C ALA A 41 0.44 -0.37 20.19
N ILE A 42 -0.37 0.51 19.59
CA ILE A 42 -1.14 0.22 18.37
C ILE A 42 -0.20 -0.13 17.22
N HIS A 43 0.85 0.66 16.99
CA HIS A 43 1.80 0.39 15.90
C HIS A 43 2.50 -0.95 16.09
N LYS A 44 2.95 -1.27 17.30
CA LYS A 44 3.58 -2.55 17.63
C LYS A 44 2.62 -3.72 17.40
N GLY A 45 1.38 -3.62 17.88
CA GLY A 45 0.35 -4.63 17.67
C GLY A 45 0.03 -4.85 16.19
N ALA A 46 -0.12 -3.77 15.43
CA ALA A 46 -0.37 -3.82 14.00
C ALA A 46 0.79 -4.47 13.21
N MET A 47 2.05 -4.14 13.54
CA MET A 47 3.21 -4.77 12.89
C MET A 47 3.31 -6.26 13.26
N ALA A 48 2.97 -6.64 14.50
CA ALA A 48 2.92 -8.05 14.89
C ALA A 48 1.82 -8.82 14.14
N PHE A 49 0.64 -8.21 13.99
CA PHE A 49 -0.46 -8.76 13.20
C PHE A 49 -0.06 -8.96 11.73
N LEU A 50 0.45 -7.92 11.06
CA LEU A 50 0.89 -8.02 9.66
C LEU A 50 1.94 -9.10 9.46
N HIS A 51 2.90 -9.20 10.38
CA HIS A 51 3.93 -10.23 10.27
C HIS A 51 3.35 -11.65 10.35
N LYS A 52 2.37 -11.87 11.23
CA LYS A 52 1.67 -13.15 11.33
C LYS A 52 0.80 -13.42 10.12
N GLU A 53 0.03 -12.44 9.67
CA GLU A 53 -0.80 -12.51 8.48
C GLU A 53 0.02 -12.86 7.25
N TYR A 54 1.14 -12.16 7.01
CA TYR A 54 1.97 -12.36 5.83
C TYR A 54 2.68 -13.71 5.86
N LYS A 55 3.04 -14.21 7.05
CA LYS A 55 3.60 -15.55 7.21
C LYS A 55 2.60 -16.65 6.85
N VAL A 56 1.31 -16.43 7.07
CA VAL A 56 0.27 -17.37 6.64
C VAL A 56 -0.02 -17.21 5.14
N LEU A 57 -0.15 -15.96 4.67
CA LEU A 57 -0.44 -15.65 3.27
C LEU A 57 0.63 -16.15 2.30
N ILE A 58 1.91 -16.15 2.68
CA ILE A 58 2.97 -16.62 1.77
C ILE A 58 2.79 -18.08 1.36
N ILE A 59 2.29 -18.93 2.27
CA ILE A 59 2.00 -20.34 1.99
C ILE A 59 0.87 -20.42 0.96
N PHE A 60 -0.20 -19.66 1.17
CA PHE A 60 -1.32 -19.58 0.24
C PHE A 60 -0.88 -19.10 -1.16
N VAL A 61 -0.07 -18.04 -1.23
CA VAL A 61 0.45 -17.49 -2.49
C VAL A 61 1.32 -18.52 -3.23
N ILE A 62 2.17 -19.27 -2.53
CA ILE A 62 3.00 -20.31 -3.16
C ILE A 62 2.13 -21.46 -3.70
N VAL A 63 1.17 -21.93 -2.91
CA VAL A 63 0.28 -23.04 -3.31
C VAL A 63 -0.55 -22.65 -4.52
N VAL A 64 -1.22 -21.50 -4.49
CA VAL A 64 -2.02 -21.01 -5.62
C VAL A 64 -1.14 -20.71 -6.83
N GLY A 65 0.03 -20.11 -6.63
CA GLY A 65 1.00 -19.86 -7.71
C GLY A 65 1.45 -21.15 -8.40
N ALA A 66 1.72 -22.21 -7.64
CA ALA A 66 2.08 -23.52 -8.19
C ALA A 66 0.91 -24.14 -8.98
N ILE A 67 -0.32 -24.07 -8.45
CA ILE A 67 -1.52 -24.52 -9.15
C ILE A 67 -1.68 -23.80 -10.48
N LEU A 68 -1.58 -22.46 -10.49
CA LEU A 68 -1.68 -21.66 -11.71
C LEU A 68 -0.58 -22.00 -12.72
N TYR A 69 0.63 -22.26 -12.24
CA TYR A 69 1.77 -22.62 -13.10
C TYR A 69 1.53 -23.94 -13.85
N PHE A 70 1.01 -24.97 -13.17
CA PHE A 70 0.80 -26.29 -13.78
C PHE A 70 -0.51 -26.42 -14.56
N LEU A 71 -1.57 -25.71 -14.17
CA LEU A 71 -2.91 -25.89 -14.76
C LEU A 71 -3.29 -24.84 -15.80
N VAL A 72 -2.76 -23.62 -15.69
CA VAL A 72 -3.21 -22.49 -16.52
C VAL A 72 -2.08 -21.99 -17.41
N GLY A 73 -0.91 -21.73 -16.84
CA GLY A 73 0.26 -21.36 -17.60
C GLY A 73 1.24 -20.48 -16.83
N ASN A 74 2.50 -20.53 -17.27
CA ASN A 74 3.62 -19.82 -16.65
C ASN A 74 3.37 -18.29 -16.54
N SER A 75 2.86 -17.66 -17.59
CA SER A 75 2.63 -16.21 -17.63
C SER A 75 1.62 -15.73 -16.57
N ILE A 76 0.53 -16.46 -16.39
CA ILE A 76 -0.52 -16.13 -15.41
C ILE A 76 -0.01 -16.35 -13.99
N ALA A 77 0.76 -17.41 -13.75
CA ALA A 77 1.40 -17.64 -12.46
C ALA A 77 2.34 -16.49 -12.06
N TRP A 78 3.17 -16.00 -12.99
CA TRP A 78 4.04 -14.84 -12.74
C TRP A 78 3.26 -13.54 -12.51
N ALA A 79 2.20 -13.29 -13.30
CA ALA A 79 1.33 -12.15 -13.09
C ALA A 79 0.69 -12.17 -11.70
N PHE A 80 0.20 -13.33 -11.26
CA PHE A 80 -0.33 -13.54 -9.91
C PHE A 80 0.71 -13.26 -8.82
N LEU A 81 1.92 -13.82 -8.94
CA LEU A 81 2.98 -13.62 -7.95
C LEU A 81 3.40 -12.15 -7.84
N CYS A 82 3.58 -11.46 -8.97
CA CYS A 82 3.86 -10.02 -8.99
C CYS A 82 2.73 -9.21 -8.33
N GLY A 83 1.48 -9.52 -8.67
CA GLY A 83 0.31 -8.88 -8.07
C GLY A 83 0.22 -9.09 -6.55
N ALA A 84 0.49 -10.30 -6.09
CA ALA A 84 0.53 -10.64 -4.66
C ALA A 84 1.60 -9.82 -3.91
N VAL A 85 2.79 -9.68 -4.50
CA VAL A 85 3.87 -8.85 -3.92
C VAL A 85 3.45 -7.38 -3.86
N PHE A 86 2.87 -6.83 -4.93
CA PHE A 86 2.46 -5.43 -4.96
C PHE A 86 1.31 -5.14 -3.99
N SER A 87 0.36 -6.06 -3.86
CA SER A 87 -0.71 -5.99 -2.85
C SER A 87 -0.15 -6.00 -1.43
N ALA A 88 0.77 -6.93 -1.12
CA ALA A 88 1.41 -7.02 0.17
C ALA A 88 2.25 -5.76 0.49
N LEU A 89 2.92 -5.18 -0.50
CA LEU A 89 3.62 -3.91 -0.33
C LEU A 89 2.65 -2.76 -0.03
N ALA A 90 1.55 -2.67 -0.78
CA ALA A 90 0.54 -1.63 -0.58
C ALA A 90 -0.07 -1.68 0.84
N GLY A 91 -0.50 -2.87 1.29
CA GLY A 91 -1.06 -3.07 2.62
C GLY A 91 -0.08 -2.72 3.74
N ASN A 92 1.18 -3.12 3.61
CA ASN A 92 2.21 -2.87 4.62
C ASN A 92 2.54 -1.37 4.73
N ILE A 93 2.71 -0.68 3.59
CA ILE A 93 2.96 0.77 3.58
C ILE A 93 1.75 1.52 4.17
N GLY A 94 0.53 1.17 3.73
CA GLY A 94 -0.70 1.76 4.21
C GLY A 94 -0.86 1.64 5.72
N MET A 95 -0.69 0.44 6.27
CA MET A 95 -0.83 0.20 7.70
C MET A 95 0.22 0.96 8.52
N ARG A 96 1.47 1.04 8.05
CA ARG A 96 2.53 1.82 8.72
C ARG A 96 2.17 3.31 8.77
N VAL A 97 1.64 3.86 7.68
CA VAL A 97 1.25 5.27 7.63
C VAL A 97 0.05 5.52 8.55
N ALA A 98 -0.99 4.70 8.47
CA ALA A 98 -2.20 4.81 9.30
C ALA A 98 -1.91 4.71 10.80
N THR A 99 -1.12 3.72 11.21
CA THR A 99 -0.77 3.53 12.63
C THR A 99 0.17 4.60 13.15
N SER A 100 0.97 5.23 12.28
CA SER A 100 1.80 6.37 12.66
C SER A 100 1.04 7.69 12.68
N SER A 101 -0.07 7.83 11.94
CA SER A 101 -0.81 9.08 11.83
C SER A 101 -1.85 9.26 12.93
N ASN A 102 -2.33 8.19 13.58
CA ASN A 102 -3.38 8.22 14.59
C ASN A 102 -3.18 9.28 15.71
N ALA A 103 -2.06 9.26 16.43
CA ALA A 103 -1.77 10.23 17.50
C ALA A 103 -1.49 11.63 16.96
N ARG A 104 -1.01 11.74 15.71
CA ARG A 104 -0.81 13.04 15.05
C ARG A 104 -2.14 13.68 14.71
N THR A 105 -3.11 12.89 14.27
CA THR A 105 -4.50 13.32 14.06
C THR A 105 -5.13 13.78 15.37
N ALA A 106 -5.00 13.00 16.45
CA ALA A 106 -5.51 13.37 17.77
C ALA A 106 -4.87 14.67 18.29
N GLU A 107 -3.56 14.81 18.15
CA GLU A 107 -2.83 16.03 18.55
C GLU A 107 -3.24 17.24 17.70
N ALA A 108 -3.44 17.07 16.40
CA ALA A 108 -3.91 18.14 15.52
C ALA A 108 -5.36 18.55 15.82
N ALA A 109 -6.22 17.60 16.19
CA ALA A 109 -7.60 17.85 16.58
C ALA A 109 -7.72 18.74 17.83
N LYS A 110 -6.70 18.75 18.72
CA LYS A 110 -6.64 19.67 19.86
C LYS A 110 -6.52 21.14 19.44
N LYS A 111 -5.97 21.43 18.25
CA LYS A 111 -5.88 22.79 17.71
C LYS A 111 -7.16 23.19 17.00
N SER A 112 -7.64 22.33 16.11
CA SER A 112 -8.91 22.52 15.41
C SER A 112 -9.37 21.20 14.78
N LEU A 113 -10.68 21.05 14.61
CA LEU A 113 -11.24 19.93 13.85
C LEU A 113 -10.69 19.87 12.42
N ARG A 114 -10.51 21.04 11.78
CA ARG A 114 -9.96 21.15 10.43
C ARG A 114 -8.55 20.57 10.33
N ASP A 115 -7.69 20.85 11.30
CA ASP A 115 -6.32 20.33 11.30
C ASP A 115 -6.29 18.82 11.54
N GLY A 116 -7.10 18.32 12.49
CA GLY A 116 -7.28 16.89 12.71
C GLY A 116 -7.75 16.16 11.45
N LEU A 117 -8.80 16.67 10.81
CA LEU A 117 -9.35 16.12 9.57
C LEU A 117 -8.32 16.14 8.45
N ARG A 118 -7.53 17.21 8.31
CA ARG A 118 -6.48 17.30 7.30
C ARG A 118 -5.43 16.20 7.44
N VAL A 119 -4.98 15.91 8.67
CA VAL A 119 -4.01 14.82 8.92
C VAL A 119 -4.64 13.44 8.65
N ALA A 120 -5.88 13.23 9.10
CA ALA A 120 -6.61 11.98 8.87
C ALA A 120 -6.83 11.71 7.38
N PHE A 121 -7.34 12.70 6.63
CA PHE A 121 -7.61 12.59 5.21
C PHE A 121 -6.31 12.36 4.42
N ASN A 122 -5.25 13.12 4.74
CA ASN A 122 -3.93 12.90 4.16
C ASN A 122 -3.43 11.47 4.39
N SER A 123 -3.62 10.91 5.59
CA SER A 123 -3.25 9.51 5.87
C SER A 123 -4.04 8.53 5.01
N GLY A 124 -5.33 8.76 4.78
CA GLY A 124 -6.17 7.96 3.90
C GLY A 124 -5.75 8.09 2.43
N SER A 125 -5.43 9.31 1.98
CA SER A 125 -4.95 9.57 0.62
C SER A 125 -3.65 8.85 0.31
N VAL A 126 -2.74 8.71 1.28
CA VAL A 126 -1.51 7.90 1.09
C VAL A 126 -1.85 6.45 0.78
N MET A 127 -2.79 5.84 1.53
CA MET A 127 -3.22 4.46 1.25
C MET A 127 -3.81 4.34 -0.16
N GLY A 128 -4.72 5.24 -0.52
CA GLY A 128 -5.34 5.25 -1.86
C GLY A 128 -4.31 5.40 -2.99
N MET A 129 -3.38 6.34 -2.85
CA MET A 129 -2.36 6.60 -3.87
C MET A 129 -1.35 5.46 -4.00
N ILE A 130 -1.00 4.77 -2.90
CA ILE A 130 -0.11 3.60 -2.94
C ILE A 130 -0.82 2.43 -3.64
N VAL A 131 -2.10 2.17 -3.34
CA VAL A 131 -2.86 1.08 -3.97
C VAL A 131 -3.01 1.32 -5.47
N VAL A 132 -3.45 2.53 -5.86
CA VAL A 132 -3.61 2.90 -7.28
C VAL A 132 -2.27 2.92 -7.99
N GLY A 133 -1.23 3.50 -7.38
CA GLY A 133 0.11 3.58 -7.95
C GLY A 133 0.73 2.22 -8.20
N LEU A 134 0.77 1.35 -7.20
CA LEU A 134 1.34 0.00 -7.35
C LEU A 134 0.48 -0.88 -8.28
N GLY A 135 -0.85 -0.77 -8.20
CA GLY A 135 -1.75 -1.53 -9.07
C GLY A 135 -1.58 -1.14 -10.54
N LEU A 136 -1.62 0.16 -10.85
CA LEU A 136 -1.46 0.64 -12.22
C LEU A 136 -0.05 0.37 -12.76
N LEU A 137 0.99 0.50 -11.94
CA LEU A 137 2.35 0.16 -12.31
C LEU A 137 2.47 -1.33 -12.64
N GLY A 138 1.93 -2.21 -11.79
CA GLY A 138 1.97 -3.66 -11.98
C GLY A 138 1.27 -4.09 -13.26
N VAL A 139 0.03 -3.62 -13.45
CA VAL A 139 -0.73 -3.85 -14.69
C VAL A 139 0.07 -3.35 -15.89
N SER A 140 0.54 -2.11 -15.88
CA SER A 140 1.25 -1.55 -17.04
C SER A 140 2.53 -2.30 -17.39
N VAL A 141 3.32 -2.72 -16.39
CA VAL A 141 4.56 -3.49 -16.58
C VAL A 141 4.26 -4.89 -17.09
N LEU A 142 3.27 -5.58 -16.51
CA LEU A 142 2.87 -6.92 -16.96
C LEU A 142 2.36 -6.88 -18.41
N TYR A 143 1.61 -5.85 -18.78
CA TYR A 143 1.17 -5.68 -20.17
C TYR A 143 2.35 -5.49 -21.14
N LEU A 144 3.37 -4.71 -20.76
CA LEU A 144 4.55 -4.53 -21.61
C LEU A 144 5.35 -5.82 -21.81
N ILE A 145 5.39 -6.68 -20.80
CA ILE A 145 6.15 -7.94 -20.85
C ILE A 145 5.40 -8.99 -21.65
N PHE A 146 4.10 -9.16 -21.39
CA PHE A 146 3.34 -10.27 -21.96
C PHE A 146 2.54 -9.91 -23.21
N GLY A 147 2.21 -8.63 -23.43
CA GLY A 147 1.48 -8.15 -24.61
C GLY A 147 0.02 -8.57 -24.72
N ASP A 148 -0.46 -9.46 -23.84
CA ASP A 148 -1.81 -10.00 -23.84
C ASP A 148 -2.60 -9.58 -22.58
N PRO A 149 -3.74 -8.88 -22.72
CA PRO A 149 -4.58 -8.50 -21.59
C PRO A 149 -5.23 -9.69 -20.87
N GLN A 150 -5.42 -10.85 -21.51
CA GLN A 150 -6.06 -12.01 -20.87
C GLN A 150 -5.30 -12.51 -19.65
N ILE A 151 -3.97 -12.34 -19.65
CA ILE A 151 -3.09 -12.73 -18.52
C ILE A 151 -3.43 -11.97 -17.23
N MET A 152 -4.14 -10.83 -17.32
CA MET A 152 -4.48 -10.01 -16.16
C MET A 152 -5.81 -10.36 -15.49
N TYR A 153 -6.78 -10.87 -16.25
CA TYR A 153 -8.10 -11.22 -15.72
C TYR A 153 -8.41 -12.72 -15.73
N GLY A 154 -7.54 -13.53 -16.36
CA GLY A 154 -7.72 -14.98 -16.48
C GLY A 154 -8.39 -15.35 -17.79
#